data_AF-X0VKG2-F1
#
_entry.id   AF-X0VKG2-F1
#
_cell.length_a   1.000
_cell.length_b   1.000
_cell.length_c   1.000
_cell.angle_alpha   90.00
_cell.angle_beta   90.00
_cell.angle_gamma   90.00
#
_symmetry.space_group_name_H-M   'P 1'
#
loop_
_entity.id
_entity.type
_entity.pdbx_description
1 polymer ?
#
loop_
_entity_poly.entity_id
_entity_poly.type
_entity_poly.pdbx_seq_one_letter_code
_entity_poly.pdbx_strand_id
1 'polypeptide(L)'
;MAANPVNYGVPTKLSTVEALAAALYIAGFSEQAEELLSKFKWGLQFITLNEELLEGYAQAKDSAEVVEVQKEFIDQSCTAK
;
A
#
# COMPACT_ATOMS: atom_id res chain seq x y z
N MET A 1 -5.10 -0.27 -0.07
CA MET A 1 -6.13 -0.04 -1.10
C MET A 1 -5.49 0.41 -2.40
N ALA A 2 -6.12 0.11 -3.54
CA ALA A 2 -5.67 0.61 -4.83
C ALA A 2 -5.98 2.11 -5.00
N ALA A 3 -5.07 2.85 -5.62
CA ALA A 3 -5.23 4.25 -6.01
C ALA A 3 -5.39 4.42 -7.53
N ASN A 4 -5.19 3.34 -8.30
CA ASN A 4 -5.42 3.37 -9.74
C ASN A 4 -6.89 3.67 -10.10
N PRO A 5 -7.18 4.38 -11.21
CA PRO A 5 -8.55 4.77 -11.58
C PRO A 5 -9.52 3.61 -11.84
N VAL A 6 -9.01 2.41 -12.12
CA VAL A 6 -9.85 1.25 -12.48
C VAL A 6 -10.40 0.56 -11.23
N ASN A 7 -9.62 0.51 -10.15
CA ASN A 7 -9.95 -0.22 -8.93
C ASN A 7 -9.86 0.64 -7.68
N TYR A 8 -9.96 1.97 -7.81
CA TYR A 8 -9.78 2.92 -6.70
C TYR A 8 -10.58 2.49 -5.46
N GLY A 9 -9.91 2.44 -4.30
CA GLY A 9 -10.50 2.07 -3.02
C GLY A 9 -10.75 0.57 -2.83
N VAL A 10 -10.64 -0.26 -3.88
CA VAL A 10 -10.81 -1.72 -3.75
C VAL A 10 -9.58 -2.31 -3.04
N PRO A 11 -9.76 -2.99 -1.89
CA PRO A 11 -8.65 -3.61 -1.18
C PRO A 11 -8.05 -4.75 -2.01
N THR A 12 -6.75 -4.98 -1.88
CA THR A 12 -5.99 -6.08 -2.52
C THR A 12 -5.94 -6.12 -4.06
N LYS A 13 -6.72 -5.28 -4.76
CA LYS A 13 -6.78 -5.28 -6.24
C LYS A 13 -5.84 -4.25 -6.87
N LEU A 14 -4.55 -4.43 -6.62
CA LEU A 14 -3.48 -3.55 -7.08
C LEU A 14 -3.15 -3.79 -8.56
N SER A 15 -2.70 -2.74 -9.24
CA SER A 15 -1.97 -2.86 -10.50
C SER A 15 -0.54 -3.36 -10.25
N THR A 16 0.15 -3.81 -11.31
CA THR A 16 1.55 -4.28 -11.21
C THR A 16 2.48 -3.20 -10.65
N VAL A 17 2.28 -1.93 -11.04
CA VAL A 17 3.13 -0.84 -10.55
C VAL A 17 2.89 -0.54 -9.07
N GLU A 18 1.64 -0.58 -8.61
CA GLU A 18 1.32 -0.42 -7.18
C GLU A 18 1.87 -1.58 -6.35
N ALA A 19 1.75 -2.80 -6.84
CA ALA A 19 2.31 -3.98 -6.16
C ALA A 19 3.84 -3.91 -6.06
N LEU A 20 4.52 -3.49 -7.13
CA LEU A 20 5.97 -3.32 -7.13
C LEU A 20 6.40 -2.17 -6.21
N ALA A 21 5.71 -1.03 -6.25
CA ALA A 21 5.99 0.10 -5.37
C ALA A 21 5.78 -0.27 -3.90
N ALA A 22 4.71 -1.00 -3.56
CA ALA A 22 4.49 -1.51 -2.21
C ALA A 22 5.63 -2.42 -1.76
N ALA A 23 6.07 -3.36 -2.62
CA ALA A 23 7.19 -4.24 -2.30
C ALA A 23 8.51 -3.47 -2.07
N LEU A 24 8.79 -2.45 -2.89
CA LEU A 24 9.94 -1.58 -2.71
C LEU A 24 9.86 -0.83 -1.37
N TYR A 25 8.71 -0.24 -1.08
CA TYR A 25 8.50 0.50 0.16
C TYR A 25 8.73 -0.38 1.39
N ILE A 26 8.10 -1.57 1.42
CA ILE A 26 8.22 -2.54 2.53
C ILE A 26 9.67 -3.00 2.71
N ALA A 27 10.43 -3.11 1.62
CA ALA A 27 11.84 -3.48 1.65
C ALA A 27 12.80 -2.32 1.99
N GLY A 28 12.29 -1.13 2.33
CA GLY A 28 13.08 0.05 2.71
C GLY A 28 13.56 0.91 1.53
N PHE A 29 13.03 0.68 0.33
CA PHE A 29 13.35 1.44 -0.89
C PHE A 29 12.23 2.45 -1.22
N SER A 30 11.84 3.27 -0.24
CA SER A 30 10.72 4.22 -0.36
C SER A 30 10.96 5.26 -1.46
N GLU A 31 12.17 5.79 -1.59
CA GLU A 31 12.52 6.75 -2.67
C GLU A 31 12.32 6.14 -4.06
N GLN A 32 12.72 4.88 -4.26
CA GLN A 32 12.52 4.17 -5.52
C GLN A 32 11.03 3.87 -5.79
N ALA A 33 10.25 3.61 -4.74
CA ALA A 33 8.81 3.45 -4.84
C ALA A 33 8.14 4.76 -5.29
N GLU A 34 8.54 5.89 -4.71
CA GLU A 34 8.06 7.22 -5.11
C GLU A 34 8.46 7.57 -6.54
N GLU A 35 9.72 7.33 -6.92
CA GLU A 35 10.19 7.59 -8.28
C GLU A 35 9.40 6.76 -9.31
N LEU A 36 9.16 5.48 -9.02
CA LEU A 36 8.38 4.58 -9.86
C LEU A 36 6.95 5.10 -10.03
N LEU A 37 6.30 5.50 -8.94
CA LEU A 37 4.92 5.99 -8.95
C LEU A 37 4.79 7.39 -9.55
N SER A 38 5.83 8.22 -9.49
CA SER A 38 5.84 9.58 -10.05
C SER A 38 5.54 9.64 -11.55
N LYS A 39 5.74 8.52 -12.27
CA LYS A 39 5.43 8.42 -13.71
C LYS A 39 3.92 8.38 -13.99
N PHE A 40 3.10 8.20 -12.96
CA PHE A 40 1.64 8.12 -13.05
C PHE A 40 1.02 9.30 -12.30
N LYS A 41 0.10 10.03 -12.94
CA LYS A 41 -0.56 11.22 -12.33
C LYS A 41 -1.23 10.91 -10.98
N TRP A 42 -1.72 9.69 -10.80
CA TRP A 42 -2.37 9.20 -9.58
C TRP A 42 -1.41 8.39 -8.68
N GLY A 43 -0.18 8.13 -9.14
CA GLY A 43 0.70 7.14 -8.53
C GLY A 43 1.08 7.48 -7.10
N LEU A 44 1.51 8.72 -6.83
CA LEU A 44 1.91 9.13 -5.47
C LEU A 44 0.74 9.06 -4.47
N GLN A 45 -0.51 9.19 -4.93
CA GLN A 45 -1.69 9.01 -4.09
C GLN A 45 -1.77 7.59 -3.53
N PHE A 46 -1.15 6.59 -4.18
CA PHE A 46 -1.06 5.24 -3.64
C PHE A 46 -0.29 5.20 -2.31
N ILE A 47 0.83 5.90 -2.21
CA ILE A 47 1.60 5.95 -0.96
C ILE A 47 0.79 6.71 0.08
N THR A 48 0.29 7.91 -0.24
CA THR A 48 -0.52 8.70 0.70
C THR A 48 -1.76 7.95 1.22
N LEU A 49 -2.43 7.19 0.35
CA LEU A 49 -3.61 6.40 0.72
C LEU A 49 -3.27 5.23 1.66
N ASN A 50 -2.02 4.76 1.66
CA ASN A 50 -1.60 3.55 2.34
C ASN A 50 -0.44 3.77 3.31
N GLU A 51 -0.12 5.02 3.66
CA GLU A 51 1.09 5.37 4.42
C GLU A 51 1.19 4.56 5.71
N GLU A 52 0.18 4.64 6.57
CA GLU A 52 0.13 3.89 7.84
C GLU A 52 0.27 2.38 7.64
N LEU A 53 -0.34 1.83 6.59
CA LEU A 53 -0.30 0.41 6.28
C LEU A 53 1.08 -0.03 5.76
N LEU A 54 1.69 0.77 4.89
CA LEU A 54 3.02 0.51 4.32
C LEU A 54 4.10 0.63 5.40
N GLU A 55 3.99 1.60 6.29
CA GLU A 55 4.85 1.75 7.47
C GLU A 55 4.72 0.54 8.40
N GLY A 56 3.47 0.12 8.70
CA GLY A 56 3.22 -1.07 9.50
C GLY A 56 3.84 -2.33 8.91
N TYR A 57 3.74 -2.51 7.58
CA TYR A 57 4.38 -3.63 6.89
C TYR A 57 5.91 -3.55 6.89
N ALA A 58 6.50 -2.35 6.73
CA ALA A 58 7.96 -2.18 6.74
C ALA A 58 8.57 -2.47 8.12
N GLN A 59 7.81 -2.29 9.19
CA GLN A 59 8.24 -2.57 10.57
C GLN A 59 7.97 -4.00 11.02
N ALA A 60 7.17 -4.76 10.29
CA ALA A 60 6.81 -6.14 10.63
C ALA A 60 8.04 -7.06 10.56
N LYS A 61 8.23 -7.86 11.60
CA LYS A 61 9.38 -8.75 11.76
C LYS A 61 9.26 -10.02 10.93
N ASP A 62 8.03 -10.48 10.71
CA ASP A 62 7.74 -11.69 9.95
C ASP A 62 6.38 -11.64 9.26
N SER A 63 6.06 -12.70 8.50
CA SER A 63 4.81 -12.80 7.76
C SER A 63 3.56 -12.85 8.63
N ALA A 64 3.66 -13.26 9.91
CA ALA A 64 2.51 -13.31 10.79
C ALA A 64 2.12 -11.88 11.22
N GLU A 65 3.09 -11.06 11.61
CA GLU A 65 2.87 -9.65 11.95
C GLU A 65 2.29 -8.86 10.76
N VAL A 66 2.76 -9.11 9.52
CA VAL A 66 2.18 -8.50 8.31
C VAL A 66 0.68 -8.79 8.19
N VAL A 67 0.26 -10.03 8.47
CA VAL A 67 -1.16 -10.42 8.40
C VAL A 67 -1.98 -9.77 9.51
N GLU A 68 -1.41 -9.57 10.69
CA GLU A 68 -2.06 -8.87 11.80
C GLU A 68 -2.30 -7.39 11.45
N VAL A 69 -1.26 -6.68 11.01
CA VAL A 69 -1.37 -5.29 10.54
C VAL A 69 -2.41 -5.17 9.42
N GLN A 70 -2.40 -6.10 8.47
CA GLN A 70 -3.37 -6.09 7.38
C GLN A 70 -4.82 -6.25 7.88
N LYS A 71 -5.06 -7.14 8.83
CA LYS A 71 -6.40 -7.36 9.41
C LYS A 71 -6.90 -6.11 10.11
N GLU A 72 -6.07 -5.50 10.96
CA GLU A 72 -6.44 -4.30 11.70
C GLU A 72 -6.89 -3.17 10.76
N PHE A 73 -6.18 -2.99 9.63
CA PHE A 73 -6.48 -1.92 8.68
C PHE A 73 -7.71 -2.21 7.79
N ILE A 74 -7.87 -3.46 7.33
CA ILE A 74 -9.01 -3.85 6.48
C ILE A 74 -10.31 -3.90 7.30
N ASP A 75 -10.27 -4.38 8.54
CA ASP A 75 -11.45 -4.45 9.39
C ASP A 75 -11.93 -3.05 9.82
N GLN A 76 -11.02 -2.12 10.14
CA GLN A 76 -11.36 -0.73 10.43
C GLN A 76 -12.02 -0.02 9.23
N SER A 77 -11.51 -0.24 8.03
CA SER A 77 -12.05 0.37 6.80
C SER A 77 -13.38 -0.26 6.34
N CYS A 78 -13.70 -1.49 6.75
CA CYS A 78 -15.00 -2.11 6.51
C CYS A 78 -16.09 -1.65 7.50
N THR A 79 -15.69 -1.09 8.65
CA THR A 79 -16.59 -0.62 9.71
C THR A 79 -16.92 0.88 9.60
N ALA A 80 -16.11 1.64 8.86
CA ALA A 80 -16.39 3.03 8.51
C ALA A 80 -17.38 3.10 7.33
N LYS A 81 -18.66 3.27 7.62
CA LYS A 81 -19.70 3.57 6.64
C LYS A 81 -20.50 4.80 7.05
#